data_AF-A0A8A7KDQ2-F1
#
_entry.id   AF-A0A8A7KDQ2-F1
#
_cell.length_a   1.000
_cell.length_b   1.000
_cell.length_c   1.000
_cell.angle_alpha   90.00
_cell.angle_beta   90.00
_cell.angle_gamma   90.00
#
_symmetry.space_group_name_H-M   'P 1'
#
loop_
_entity.id
_entity.type
_entity.pdbx_description
1 polymer ?
#
loop_
_entity_poly.entity_id
_entity_poly.type
_entity_poly.pdbx_seq_one_letter_code
_entity_poly.pdbx_strand_id
1 'polypeptide(L)'
;MMLLNYKKQRLDKTNPWTVLFLDNPFGKASASHVLDPIFEIANKLNFQIIAFAAPEIIKSEISERFPVFYPLEIKTDEKGRGVVSVSGQVIYGERIRRT
;
A
#
# COMPACT_ATOMS: atom_id res chain seq x y z
N MET A 1 -14.64 -6.28 4.55
CA MET A 1 -14.31 -6.58 5.95
C MET A 1 -12.79 -6.44 6.06
N MET A 2 -12.29 -5.46 6.82
CA MET A 2 -10.86 -5.16 6.87
C MET A 2 -10.19 -6.06 7.91
N LEU A 3 -9.29 -6.96 7.48
CA LEU A 3 -8.49 -7.79 8.38
C LEU A 3 -7.34 -6.96 8.95
N LEU A 4 -7.57 -6.34 10.12
CA LEU A 4 -6.52 -5.71 10.92
C LEU A 4 -5.77 -6.78 11.72
N ASN A 5 -4.68 -7.30 11.16
CA ASN A 5 -3.72 -8.09 11.94
C ASN A 5 -2.87 -7.14 12.79
N TYR A 6 -3.29 -6.93 14.04
CA TYR A 6 -2.55 -6.14 15.03
C TYR A 6 -1.57 -7.03 15.81
N LYS A 7 -0.28 -6.94 15.51
CA LYS A 7 0.78 -7.55 16.32
C LYS A 7 1.71 -6.47 16.85
N LYS A 8 1.63 -6.18 18.14
CA LYS A 8 2.45 -5.16 18.82
C LYS A 8 3.89 -5.67 19.02
N GLN A 9 4.71 -5.67 17.98
CA GLN A 9 6.14 -5.95 18.10
C GLN A 9 6.86 -4.69 18.60
N ARG A 10 7.18 -4.66 19.90
CA ARG A 10 8.03 -3.62 20.49
C ARG A 10 9.49 -3.92 20.14
N LEU A 11 9.98 -3.38 19.02
CA LEU A 11 11.40 -3.41 18.70
C LEU A 11 12.15 -2.25 19.40
N ASP A 12 11.48 -1.11 19.58
CA ASP A 12 12.03 0.10 20.22
C ASP A 12 11.35 0.44 21.56
N LYS A 13 12.14 0.97 22.51
CA LYS A 13 11.64 1.43 23.82
C LYS A 13 10.97 2.81 23.76
N THR A 14 11.28 3.61 22.75
CA THR A 14 10.76 4.98 22.57
C THR A 14 10.19 5.12 21.16
N ASN A 15 8.86 5.27 21.07
CA ASN A 15 8.10 5.52 19.84
C ASN A 15 8.19 4.41 18.75
N PRO A 16 7.74 3.18 19.05
CA PRO A 16 7.83 2.06 18.13
C PRO A 16 6.97 2.25 16.87
N TRP A 17 7.48 1.76 15.74
CA TRP A 17 6.68 1.64 14.52
C TRP A 17 5.62 0.55 14.64
N THR A 18 4.43 0.83 14.11
CA THR A 18 3.35 -0.14 13.98
C THR A 18 3.09 -0.41 12.50
N VAL A 19 3.21 -1.67 12.08
CA VAL A 19 2.94 -2.08 10.69
C VAL A 19 1.46 -2.42 10.53
N LEU A 20 0.83 -1.83 9.52
CA LEU A 20 -0.57 -2.07 9.15
C LEU A 20 -0.61 -2.76 7.79
N PHE A 21 -1.13 -3.99 7.76
CA PHE A 21 -1.47 -4.69 6.51
C PHE A 21 -2.94 -4.45 6.20
N LEU A 22 -3.22 -3.86 5.04
CA LEU A 22 -4.55 -3.44 4.64
C LEU A 22 -4.92 -4.06 3.31
N ASP A 23 -6.09 -4.69 3.25
CA ASP A 23 -6.66 -5.22 2.01
C ASP A 23 -7.69 -4.23 1.46
N ASN A 24 -7.41 -3.69 0.27
CA ASN A 24 -8.20 -2.70 -0.45
C ASN A 24 -8.67 -1.50 0.39
N PRO A 25 -7.78 -0.83 1.17
CA PRO A 25 -8.20 0.24 2.08
C PRO A 25 -8.71 1.50 1.37
N PHE A 26 -8.41 1.66 0.07
CA PHE A 26 -8.69 2.89 -0.67
C PHE A 26 -9.98 2.86 -1.49
N GLY A 27 -10.62 1.69 -1.61
CA GLY A 27 -11.92 1.44 -2.28
C GLY A 27 -12.50 2.59 -3.11
N LYS A 28 -13.58 3.22 -2.62
CA LYS A 28 -14.21 4.42 -3.23
C LYS A 28 -13.71 5.75 -2.63
N ALA A 29 -12.78 5.70 -1.69
CA ALA A 29 -12.32 6.84 -0.90
C ALA A 29 -11.04 7.46 -1.50
N SER A 30 -10.95 7.53 -2.82
CA SER A 30 -9.76 7.94 -3.57
C SER A 30 -9.61 9.45 -3.72
N ALA A 31 -10.38 10.26 -3.01
CA ALA A 31 -10.27 11.70 -3.11
C ALA A 31 -9.09 12.20 -2.27
N SER A 32 -8.18 12.99 -2.88
CA SER A 32 -7.02 13.62 -2.23
C SER A 32 -7.26 14.10 -0.79
N HIS A 33 -8.42 14.74 -0.52
CA HIS A 33 -8.77 15.30 0.78
C HIS A 33 -8.93 14.26 1.91
N VAL A 34 -9.06 12.98 1.58
CA VAL A 34 -9.11 11.88 2.57
C VAL A 34 -7.73 11.27 2.78
N LEU A 35 -6.93 11.17 1.72
CA LEU A 35 -5.64 10.48 1.76
C LEU A 35 -4.56 11.28 2.48
N ASP A 36 -4.47 12.60 2.23
CA ASP A 36 -3.43 13.43 2.83
C ASP A 36 -3.49 13.39 4.39
N PRO A 37 -4.66 13.54 5.05
CA PRO A 37 -4.75 13.37 6.50
C PRO A 37 -4.34 11.98 7.00
N ILE A 38 -4.70 10.91 6.27
CA ILE A 38 -4.34 9.53 6.64
C ILE A 38 -2.82 9.36 6.65
N PHE A 39 -2.14 9.83 5.60
CA PHE A 39 -0.68 9.73 5.52
C PHE A 39 0.02 10.66 6.52
N GLU A 40 -0.55 11.83 6.83
CA GLU A 40 -0.03 12.71 7.87
C GLU A 40 -0.11 12.05 9.26
N ILE A 41 -1.25 11.45 9.60
CA ILE A 41 -1.42 10.70 10.84
C ILE A 41 -0.46 9.51 10.89
N ALA A 42 -0.31 8.78 9.78
CA ALA A 42 0.61 7.65 9.69
C ALA A 42 2.06 8.07 9.97
N ASN A 43 2.51 9.20 9.41
CA ASN A 43 3.85 9.72 9.67
C ASN A 43 4.02 10.19 11.13
N LYS A 44 3.02 10.86 11.73
CA LYS A 44 3.11 11.36 13.11
C LYS A 44 3.08 10.24 14.16
N LEU A 45 2.38 9.14 13.87
CA LEU A 45 2.17 8.02 14.80
C LEU A 45 3.06 6.80 14.48
N ASN A 46 4.03 6.93 13.58
CA ASN A 46 4.91 5.85 13.14
C ASN A 46 4.15 4.60 12.64
N PHE A 47 3.12 4.81 11.83
CA PHE A 47 2.47 3.71 11.11
C PHE A 47 3.17 3.45 9.78
N GLN A 48 3.63 2.21 9.59
CA GLN A 48 4.04 1.71 8.29
C GLN A 48 2.84 1.05 7.62
N ILE A 49 2.37 1.61 6.52
CA ILE A 49 1.21 1.08 5.78
C ILE A 49 1.69 0.19 4.64
N ILE A 50 1.19 -1.05 4.60
CA ILE A 50 1.32 -1.99 3.50
C ILE A 50 -0.09 -2.28 2.99
N ALA A 51 -0.42 -1.76 1.81
CA ALA A 51 -1.77 -1.85 1.25
C ALA A 51 -1.77 -2.70 -0.02
N PHE A 52 -2.72 -3.63 -0.11
CA PHE A 52 -3.06 -4.33 -1.33
C PHE A 52 -4.23 -3.59 -1.98
N ALA A 53 -4.12 -3.28 -3.26
CA ALA A 53 -5.14 -2.51 -3.97
C ALA A 53 -5.30 -3.04 -5.40
N ALA A 54 -6.50 -2.83 -5.96
CA ALA A 54 -6.78 -3.16 -7.35
C ALA A 54 -5.90 -2.33 -8.31
N PRO A 55 -5.48 -2.89 -9.47
CA PRO A 55 -4.59 -2.24 -10.44
C PRO A 55 -5.06 -0.84 -10.89
N GLU A 56 -6.37 -0.61 -10.92
CA GLU A 56 -6.97 0.65 -11.35
C GLU A 56 -6.72 1.78 -10.36
N ILE A 57 -6.66 1.46 -9.06
CA ILE A 57 -6.43 2.41 -7.95
C ILE A 57 -4.98 2.94 -8.01
N ILE A 58 -4.07 2.17 -8.59
CA ILE A 58 -2.64 2.50 -8.68
C ILE A 58 -2.38 3.56 -9.75
N LYS A 59 -3.28 3.75 -10.73
CA LYS A 59 -3.18 4.83 -11.72
C LYS A 59 -3.57 6.22 -11.17
N SER A 60 -3.91 6.31 -9.89
CA SER A 60 -4.42 7.52 -9.23
C SER A 60 -3.38 8.18 -8.30
N GLU A 61 -3.77 9.31 -7.71
CA GLU A 61 -3.09 10.13 -6.69
C GLU A 61 -2.44 9.31 -5.55
N ILE A 62 -2.91 8.08 -5.30
CA ILE A 62 -2.36 7.16 -4.30
C ILE A 62 -0.92 6.74 -4.63
N SER A 63 -0.60 6.54 -5.91
CA SER A 63 0.75 6.12 -6.34
C SER A 63 1.83 7.14 -5.97
N GLU A 64 1.50 8.43 -5.98
CA GLU A 64 2.41 9.51 -5.57
C GLU A 64 2.67 9.54 -4.05
N ARG A 65 1.79 8.94 -3.25
CA ARG A 65 1.88 8.97 -1.78
C ARG A 65 2.60 7.75 -1.20
N PHE A 66 2.73 6.68 -1.98
CA PHE A 66 3.56 5.54 -1.63
C PHE A 66 4.98 5.69 -2.19
N PRO A 67 6.02 5.54 -1.36
CA PRO A 67 7.41 5.60 -1.85
C PRO A 67 7.80 4.37 -2.67
N VAL A 68 7.13 3.25 -2.47
CA VAL A 68 7.40 1.98 -3.14
C VAL A 68 6.08 1.37 -3.58
N PHE A 69 6.05 0.90 -4.81
CA PHE A 69 4.92 0.24 -5.40
C PHE A 69 5.34 -1.06 -6.10
N TYR A 70 4.48 -2.09 -6.06
CA TYR A 70 4.75 -3.39 -6.64
C TYR A 70 3.52 -3.86 -7.45
N PRO A 71 3.45 -3.56 -8.77
CA PRO A 71 2.42 -4.09 -9.63
C PRO A 71 2.61 -5.60 -9.77
N LEU A 72 1.52 -6.33 -9.60
CA LEU A 72 1.46 -7.76 -9.86
C LEU A 72 0.74 -7.99 -11.18
N GLU A 73 1.45 -8.55 -12.14
CA GLU A 73 0.89 -9.07 -13.39
C GLU A 73 0.67 -10.57 -13.25
N ILE A 74 -0.59 -10.97 -13.34
CA ILE A 74 -1.00 -12.37 -13.27
C ILE A 74 -1.16 -12.88 -14.70
N LYS A 75 -0.28 -13.80 -15.12
CA LYS A 75 -0.40 -14.48 -16.42
C LYS A 75 -1.19 -15.77 -16.23
N THR A 76 -2.24 -15.92 -17.03
CA THR A 76 -3.11 -17.11 -17.05
C THR A 76 -2.74 -18.04 -18.19
N ASP A 77 -3.07 -19.32 -18.03
CA ASP A 77 -2.93 -20.32 -19.09
C ASP A 77 -3.83 -19.96 -20.29
N GLU A 78 -3.47 -20.39 -21.50
CA GLU A 78 -4.20 -20.12 -22.75
C GLU A 78 -5.67 -20.55 -22.68
N LYS A 79 -5.98 -21.48 -21.76
CA LYS A 79 -7.33 -22.00 -21.52
C LYS A 79 -8.04 -21.38 -20.31
N GLY A 80 -7.45 -20.36 -19.68
CA GLY A 80 -8.03 -19.61 -18.55
C GLY A 80 -8.23 -20.42 -17.26
N ARG A 81 -7.62 -21.61 -17.15
CA ARG A 81 -7.90 -22.58 -16.07
C ARG A 81 -7.04 -22.40 -14.82
N GLY A 82 -6.05 -21.52 -14.84
CA GLY A 82 -5.18 -21.27 -13.70
C GLY A 82 -4.17 -20.14 -13.92
N VAL A 83 -3.58 -19.69 -12.81
CA VAL A 83 -2.45 -18.75 -12.80
C VAL A 83 -1.18 -19.51 -13.13
N VAL A 84 -0.52 -19.14 -14.23
CA VAL A 84 0.71 -19.77 -14.73
C VAL A 84 1.94 -19.11 -14.12
N SER A 85 1.92 -17.78 -14.00
CA SER A 85 3.01 -17.05 -13.36
C SER A 85 2.52 -15.70 -12.84
N VAL A 86 3.08 -15.26 -11.71
CA VAL A 86 2.95 -13.89 -11.23
C VAL A 86 4.29 -13.20 -11.43
N SER A 87 4.31 -12.12 -12.21
CA SER A 87 5.46 -11.25 -12.36
C SER A 87 5.19 -9.90 -11.73
N GLY A 88 6.21 -9.26 -11.16
CA GLY A 88 6.12 -7.91 -10.65
C GLY A 88 7.49 -7.26 -10.67
N GLN A 89 7.51 -5.93 -10.78
CA GLN A 89 8.73 -5.13 -10.76
C GLN A 89 8.59 -4.05 -9.70
N VAL A 90 9.61 -3.87 -8.86
CA VAL A 90 9.60 -2.77 -7.89
C VAL A 90 9.64 -1.44 -8.63
N ILE A 91 8.66 -0.58 -8.36
CA ILE A 91 8.61 0.80 -8.84
C ILE A 91 8.79 1.70 -7.62
N TYR A 92 9.72 2.64 -7.71
CA TYR A 92 9.89 3.67 -6.69
C TYR A 92 9.02 4.88 -7.08
N GLY A 93 8.14 5.30 -6.17
CA GLY A 93 7.30 6.49 -6.36
C GLY A 93 8.11 7.77 -6.21
N GLU A 94 7.59 8.88 -6.75
CA GLU A 94 8.22 10.21 -6.72
C GLU A 94 8.24 10.89 -5.34
N ARG A 95 8.34 10.14 -4.24
CA ARG A 95 8.67 10.71 -2.93
C ARG A 95 10.15 11.14 -2.88
N ILE A 96 10.65 11.75 -3.95
CA ILE A 96 11.96 12.37 -4.07
C ILE A 96 11.78 13.85 -3.78
N ARG A 97 12.07 14.20 -2.51
CA ARG A 97 12.57 15.51 -2.06
C ARG A 97 11.70 16.72 -2.42
N ARG A 98 10.68 16.99 -1.60
CA ARG A 98 10.44 18.39 -1.21
C ARG A 98 11.39 18.69 -0.04
N THR A 99 12.58 19.20 -0.42
CA THR A 99 13.50 19.92 0.46
C THR A 99 12.83 21.20 0.94
#